data_AF-A0A0P8BD15-F1
#
_entry.id   AF-A0A0P8BD15-F1
#
_cell.length_a   1.000
_cell.length_b   1.000
_cell.length_c   1.000
_cell.angle_alpha   90.00
_cell.angle_beta   90.00
_cell.angle_gamma   90.00
#
_symmetry.space_group_name_H-M   'P 1'
#
loop_
_entity.id
_entity.type
_entity.pdbx_description
1 polymer ?
#
loop_
_entity_poly.entity_id
_entity_poly.type
_entity_poly.pdbx_seq_one_letter_code
_entity_poly.pdbx_strand_id
1 'polypeptide(L)'
;MRTRPAIFATIVAGALALAGCDAIPGMGGGESALDIPEVGPGELSEATMKDVTRILSSDEFAGRMPGTAGEEKTIALLTERFEKAGLQPGNGDSWVQEVPLVEITGSNFAPLTITDGETDLVYDYGREWTGVSYREEAQTQLVNSEMVFVGYGINAPERGWNDYEGIDVKGKTVVILVNDPDWESEGLDGPFNGKAMTFYGRWTYKYEEAARQGAAAALIVHDTDPASYGWNVVESSWGGPQAYAARGDNPPPMTLVNGWVQKDVA
;
A
#
# COMPACT_ATOMS: atom_id res chain seq x y z
N MET A 1 -58.08 3.77 65.60
CA MET A 1 -59.04 3.26 64.59
C MET A 1 -59.09 4.28 63.46
N ARG A 2 -58.58 3.92 62.26
CA ARG A 2 -58.69 4.62 60.96
C ARG A 2 -57.99 6.00 60.90
N THR A 3 -57.17 6.39 59.90
CA THR A 3 -57.04 6.00 58.48
C THR A 3 -55.75 6.63 57.90
N ARG A 4 -55.05 5.94 56.99
CA ARG A 4 -53.99 6.50 56.10
C ARG A 4 -54.63 7.48 55.09
N PRO A 5 -53.92 8.49 54.54
CA PRO A 5 -53.07 8.33 53.33
C PRO A 5 -51.90 9.36 53.31
N ALA A 6 -51.02 9.56 52.33
CA ALA A 6 -50.64 8.99 51.04
C ALA A 6 -49.17 9.40 50.82
N ILE A 7 -48.40 8.54 50.16
CA ILE A 7 -47.03 8.81 49.71
C ILE A 7 -47.13 9.53 48.36
N PHE A 8 -46.62 10.76 48.25
CA PHE A 8 -46.28 11.39 46.98
C PHE A 8 -44.76 11.39 46.86
N ALA A 9 -44.26 10.56 45.96
CA ALA A 9 -42.87 10.57 45.53
C ALA A 9 -42.72 11.64 44.44
N THR A 10 -41.81 12.59 44.63
CA THR A 10 -41.27 13.44 43.57
C THR A 10 -39.79 13.59 43.85
N ILE A 11 -38.98 12.82 43.12
CA ILE A 11 -37.52 12.92 43.15
C ILE A 11 -37.13 14.02 42.16
N VAL A 12 -36.57 15.10 42.68
CA VAL A 12 -35.95 16.19 41.92
C VAL A 12 -34.45 15.95 41.85
N ALA A 13 -33.95 15.96 40.61
CA ALA A 13 -32.61 16.30 40.11
C ALA A 13 -31.42 16.25 41.08
N GLY A 14 -30.52 15.29 40.87
CA GLY A 14 -29.13 15.35 41.31
C GLY A 14 -28.20 15.67 40.13
N ALA A 15 -27.57 16.84 40.17
CA ALA A 15 -26.55 17.26 39.21
C ALA A 15 -25.14 16.81 39.63
N LEU A 16 -24.36 16.41 38.62
CA LEU A 16 -22.90 16.45 38.46
C LEU A 16 -22.00 16.23 39.70
N ALA A 17 -21.31 15.08 39.70
CA ALA A 17 -19.88 14.98 40.05
C ALA A 17 -19.32 13.64 39.55
N LEU A 18 -18.56 13.65 38.45
CA LEU A 18 -17.65 12.56 38.07
C LEU A 18 -16.31 13.18 37.64
N ALA A 19 -15.55 13.63 38.63
CA ALA A 19 -14.10 13.64 38.55
C ALA A 19 -13.64 12.29 39.12
N GLY A 20 -12.98 11.47 38.31
CA GLY A 20 -12.47 10.19 38.80
C GLY A 20 -12.19 9.18 37.71
N CYS A 21 -11.15 9.42 36.91
CA CYS A 21 -10.32 8.35 36.34
C CYS A 21 -8.91 8.91 36.26
N ASP A 22 -8.23 8.87 37.40
CA ASP A 22 -6.78 9.05 37.48
C ASP A 22 -6.18 7.74 38.01
N ALA A 23 -5.06 7.36 37.40
CA ALA A 23 -4.12 6.31 37.78
C ALA A 23 -4.55 4.82 37.66
N ILE A 24 -4.23 4.21 36.51
CA ILE A 24 -3.67 2.86 36.50
C ILE A 24 -2.20 3.00 36.93
N PRO A 25 -1.77 2.50 38.11
CA PRO A 25 -0.39 2.59 38.53
C PRO A 25 0.44 1.55 37.76
N GLY A 26 1.29 1.99 36.83
CA GLY A 26 2.21 1.10 36.12
C GLY A 26 2.76 1.56 34.76
N MET A 27 2.18 2.60 34.13
CA MET A 27 2.67 3.14 32.85
C MET A 27 3.43 4.46 33.00
N GLY A 28 4.09 4.68 34.14
CA GLY A 28 5.02 5.80 34.36
C GLY A 28 6.37 5.58 33.68
N GLY A 29 6.38 5.22 32.40
CA GLY A 29 7.54 5.40 31.54
C GLY A 29 7.32 6.69 30.78
N GLY A 30 8.09 7.72 31.09
CA GLY A 30 8.01 9.01 30.41
C GLY A 30 8.28 8.83 28.92
N GLU A 31 7.22 8.71 28.13
CA GLU A 31 7.29 9.06 26.73
C GLU A 31 7.61 10.55 26.71
N SER A 32 8.80 10.89 26.24
CA SER A 32 9.10 12.27 25.85
C SER A 32 8.11 12.62 24.75
N ALA A 33 6.95 13.17 25.14
CA ALA A 33 6.07 13.85 24.23
C ALA A 33 6.95 14.86 23.47
N LEU A 34 6.93 14.77 22.14
CA LEU A 34 7.64 15.73 21.32
C LEU A 34 7.17 17.13 21.75
N ASP A 35 8.12 17.99 22.13
CA ASP A 35 7.85 19.38 22.49
C ASP A 35 7.55 20.15 21.20
N ILE A 36 6.33 19.98 20.69
CA ILE A 36 5.85 20.63 19.49
C ILE A 36 5.34 22.01 19.91
N PRO A 37 5.97 23.10 19.45
CA PRO A 37 5.51 24.44 19.81
C PRO A 37 4.09 24.68 19.27
N GLU A 38 3.23 25.29 20.08
CA GLU A 38 1.95 25.78 19.58
C GLU A 38 2.20 26.95 18.63
N VAL A 39 2.10 26.66 17.33
CA VAL A 39 2.17 27.65 16.26
C VAL A 39 0.76 27.98 15.79
N GLY A 40 0.46 29.27 15.67
CA GLY A 40 -0.79 29.72 15.03
C GLY A 40 -0.85 29.22 13.58
N PRO A 41 -2.05 29.02 13.01
CA PRO A 41 -2.17 28.63 11.62
C PRO A 41 -1.53 29.71 10.72
N GLY A 42 -0.57 29.29 9.91
CA GLY A 42 0.03 30.17 8.91
C GLY A 42 -0.97 30.56 7.82
N GLU A 43 -0.74 31.69 7.16
CA GLU A 43 -1.51 32.06 5.97
C GLU A 43 -1.12 31.18 4.78
N LEU A 44 -2.11 30.52 4.18
CA LEU A 44 -1.92 29.75 2.95
C LEU A 44 -1.86 30.69 1.75
N SER A 45 -0.71 30.76 1.09
CA SER A 45 -0.50 31.60 -0.09
C SER A 45 -0.85 30.87 -1.38
N GLU A 46 -1.95 31.27 -2.03
CA GLU A 46 -2.32 30.80 -3.37
C GLU A 46 -1.20 31.09 -4.40
N ALA A 47 -0.55 32.25 -4.28
CA ALA A 47 0.55 32.63 -5.16
C ALA A 47 1.74 31.67 -5.03
N THR A 48 2.08 31.26 -3.80
CA THR A 48 3.16 30.30 -3.56
C THR A 48 2.83 28.94 -4.15
N MET A 49 1.60 28.45 -3.96
CA MET A 49 1.17 27.18 -4.55
C MET A 49 1.29 27.21 -6.07
N LYS A 50 0.77 28.26 -6.71
CA LYS A 50 0.89 28.43 -8.18
C LYS A 50 2.34 28.47 -8.66
N ASP A 51 3.20 29.23 -7.98
CA ASP A 51 4.60 29.37 -8.36
C ASP A 51 5.36 28.04 -8.28
N VAL A 52 5.26 27.34 -7.15
CA VAL A 52 5.95 26.05 -6.93
C VAL A 52 5.44 25.00 -7.91
N THR A 53 4.12 24.89 -8.11
CA THR A 53 3.55 23.96 -9.10
C THR A 53 4.05 24.26 -10.50
N ARG A 54 4.05 25.53 -10.92
CA ARG A 54 4.54 25.95 -12.24
C ARG A 54 6.01 25.57 -12.47
N ILE A 55 6.86 25.73 -11.47
CA ILE A 55 8.29 25.39 -11.57
C ILE A 55 8.46 23.87 -11.66
N LEU A 56 7.85 23.12 -10.73
CA LEU A 56 7.99 21.65 -10.68
C LEU A 56 7.40 20.94 -11.90
N SER A 57 6.41 21.55 -12.56
CA SER A 57 5.78 21.03 -13.78
C SER A 57 6.41 21.57 -15.07
N SER A 58 7.55 22.26 -15.00
CA SER A 58 8.19 22.84 -16.18
C SER A 58 9.01 21.81 -16.95
N ASP A 59 9.18 22.03 -18.26
CA ASP A 59 10.04 21.21 -19.11
C ASP A 59 11.49 21.13 -18.60
N GLU A 60 11.95 22.18 -17.91
CA GLU A 60 13.28 22.22 -17.30
C GLU A 60 13.45 21.16 -16.22
N PHE A 61 12.41 20.87 -15.43
CA PHE A 61 12.46 19.85 -14.39
C PHE A 61 12.30 18.45 -14.97
N ALA A 62 11.55 18.30 -16.07
CA ALA A 62 11.38 17.02 -16.78
C ALA A 62 10.91 15.84 -15.88
N GLY A 63 10.27 16.14 -14.75
CA GLY A 63 9.91 15.17 -13.72
C GLY A 63 10.74 15.31 -12.44
N ARG A 64 10.62 14.31 -11.57
CA ARG A 64 11.27 14.29 -10.24
C ARG A 64 11.46 12.85 -9.73
N MET A 65 11.71 11.93 -10.65
CA MET A 65 11.98 10.54 -10.32
C MET A 65 13.35 10.44 -9.62
N PRO A 66 13.53 9.56 -8.62
CA PRO A 66 14.83 9.39 -7.99
C PRO A 66 15.94 9.05 -9.01
N GLY A 67 17.13 9.57 -8.78
CA GLY A 67 18.30 9.40 -9.66
C GLY A 67 18.29 10.25 -10.94
N THR A 68 17.35 11.19 -11.09
CA THR A 68 17.25 12.04 -12.29
C THR A 68 17.67 13.48 -12.03
N ALA A 69 18.05 14.21 -13.09
CA ALA A 69 18.35 15.65 -12.99
C ALA A 69 17.16 16.49 -12.46
N GLY A 70 15.93 16.02 -12.66
CA GLY A 70 14.72 16.64 -12.11
C GLY A 70 14.63 16.54 -10.59
N GLU A 71 15.10 15.43 -10.00
CA GLU A 71 15.24 15.29 -8.55
C GLU A 71 16.25 16.28 -7.99
N GLU A 72 17.45 16.37 -8.58
CA GLU A 72 18.50 17.31 -8.12
C GLU A 72 17.97 18.75 -8.07
N LYS A 73 17.28 19.19 -9.12
CA LYS A 73 16.63 20.51 -9.19
C LYS A 73 15.53 20.67 -8.16
N THR A 74 14.75 19.63 -7.92
CA THR A 74 13.67 19.62 -6.93
C THR A 74 14.22 19.75 -5.51
N ILE A 75 15.28 19.00 -5.17
CA ILE A 75 15.95 19.10 -3.87
C ILE A 75 16.47 20.52 -3.67
N ALA A 76 17.20 21.07 -4.64
CA ALA A 76 17.72 22.43 -4.55
C ALA A 76 16.62 23.48 -4.34
N LEU A 77 15.52 23.38 -5.11
CA LEU A 77 14.37 24.27 -4.96
C LEU A 77 13.76 24.17 -3.56
N LEU A 78 13.52 22.96 -3.05
CA LEU A 78 12.90 22.76 -1.73
C LEU A 78 13.80 23.27 -0.60
N THR A 79 15.10 22.99 -0.66
CA THR A 79 16.09 23.53 0.28
C THR A 79 16.07 25.06 0.29
N GLU A 80 16.12 25.70 -0.89
CA GLU A 80 16.07 27.17 -1.00
C GLU A 80 14.77 27.74 -0.38
N ARG A 81 13.62 27.10 -0.61
CA ARG A 81 12.34 27.56 -0.07
C ARG A 81 12.26 27.39 1.44
N PHE A 82 12.79 26.31 1.98
CA PHE A 82 12.84 26.07 3.43
C PHE A 82 13.79 27.04 4.14
N GLU A 83 14.96 27.30 3.56
CA GLU A 83 15.90 28.32 4.05
C GLU A 83 15.25 29.71 4.09
N LYS A 84 14.57 30.11 3.00
CA LYS A 84 13.85 31.40 2.93
C LYS A 84 12.70 31.49 3.93
N ALA A 85 12.10 30.38 4.30
CA ALA A 85 11.07 30.31 5.33
C ALA A 85 11.65 30.37 6.76
N GLY A 86 12.98 30.38 6.93
CA GLY A 86 13.63 30.40 8.22
C GLY A 86 13.69 29.05 8.93
N LEU A 87 13.41 27.96 8.21
CA LEU A 87 13.56 26.61 8.76
C LEU A 87 15.05 26.27 8.95
N GLN A 88 15.30 25.19 9.67
CA GLN A 88 16.64 24.62 9.86
C GLN A 88 16.67 23.19 9.34
N PRO A 89 17.87 22.63 9.04
CA PRO A 89 17.98 21.26 8.60
C PRO A 89 17.46 20.27 9.65
N GLY A 90 16.81 19.19 9.19
CA GLY A 90 16.17 18.19 10.04
C GLY A 90 16.97 16.90 10.26
N ASN A 91 18.07 16.71 9.52
CA ASN A 91 18.93 15.53 9.58
C ASN A 91 20.33 15.91 10.07
N GLY A 92 20.41 16.40 11.32
CA GLY A 92 21.60 17.07 11.84
C GLY A 92 21.83 18.38 11.10
N ASP A 93 23.02 18.56 10.54
CA ASP A 93 23.36 19.75 9.75
C ASP A 93 22.95 19.62 8.26
N SER A 94 22.30 18.51 7.87
CA SER A 94 21.91 18.24 6.48
C SER A 94 20.43 18.49 6.22
N TRP A 95 20.13 19.12 5.07
CA TRP A 95 18.77 19.29 4.55
C TRP A 95 18.19 18.01 3.97
N VAL A 96 19.03 17.02 3.67
CA VAL A 96 18.64 15.76 3.02
C VAL A 96 19.05 14.55 3.84
N GLN A 97 18.29 13.47 3.68
CA GLN A 97 18.61 12.14 4.19
C GLN A 97 18.97 11.24 3.02
N GLU A 98 20.12 10.58 3.10
CA GLU A 98 20.51 9.58 2.11
C GLU A 98 19.63 8.34 2.24
N VAL A 99 19.06 7.88 1.13
CA VAL A 99 18.27 6.66 1.04
C VAL A 99 18.88 5.81 -0.08
N PRO A 100 19.45 4.62 0.22
CA PRO A 100 19.97 3.76 -0.81
C PRO A 100 18.81 3.17 -1.62
N LEU A 101 18.83 3.42 -2.92
CA LEU A 101 17.83 2.94 -3.86
C LEU A 101 18.45 1.99 -4.89
N VAL A 102 17.65 1.08 -5.40
CA VAL A 102 17.95 0.23 -6.56
C VAL A 102 16.90 0.50 -7.62
N GLU A 103 17.36 0.72 -8.85
CA GLU A 103 16.49 0.77 -10.01
C GLU A 103 16.40 -0.62 -10.64
N ILE A 104 15.17 -1.09 -10.86
CA ILE A 104 14.89 -2.31 -11.62
C ILE A 104 14.08 -1.91 -12.84
N THR A 105 14.61 -2.19 -14.03
CA THR A 105 13.93 -1.97 -15.31
C THR A 105 13.77 -3.30 -16.02
N GLY A 106 12.53 -3.79 -16.07
CA GLY A 106 12.19 -5.02 -16.80
C GLY A 106 12.19 -4.80 -18.31
N SER A 107 12.67 -5.78 -19.07
CA SER A 107 12.64 -5.77 -20.54
C SER A 107 12.61 -7.18 -21.11
N ASN A 108 12.33 -7.31 -22.41
CA ASN A 108 12.31 -8.60 -23.12
C ASN A 108 11.34 -9.63 -22.53
N PHE A 109 10.15 -9.17 -22.12
CA PHE A 109 9.11 -10.04 -21.61
C PHE A 109 8.60 -10.99 -22.69
N ALA A 110 8.54 -12.28 -22.36
CA ALA A 110 7.92 -13.29 -23.20
C ALA A 110 6.38 -13.24 -23.06
N PRO A 111 5.61 -13.86 -23.97
CA PRO A 111 4.21 -14.19 -23.69
C PRO A 111 4.09 -15.06 -22.42
N LEU A 112 3.02 -14.87 -21.64
CA LEU A 112 2.68 -15.80 -20.56
C LEU A 112 2.01 -17.00 -21.21
N THR A 113 2.50 -18.21 -20.92
CA THR A 113 1.91 -19.45 -21.41
C THR A 113 1.44 -20.28 -20.23
N ILE A 114 0.17 -20.67 -20.26
CA ILE A 114 -0.46 -21.59 -19.30
C ILE A 114 -0.85 -22.84 -20.08
N THR A 115 -0.50 -24.02 -19.58
CA THR A 115 -0.72 -25.28 -20.28
C THR A 115 -1.19 -26.36 -19.32
N ASP A 116 -2.09 -27.22 -19.79
CA ASP A 116 -2.45 -28.49 -19.15
C ASP A 116 -1.67 -29.69 -19.71
N GLY A 117 -0.76 -29.44 -20.67
CA GLY A 117 0.02 -30.44 -21.40
C GLY A 117 -0.61 -30.87 -22.74
N GLU A 118 -1.85 -30.50 -23.02
CA GLU A 118 -2.54 -30.76 -24.29
C GLU A 118 -2.81 -29.45 -25.06
N THR A 119 -3.20 -28.39 -24.36
CA THR A 119 -3.54 -27.10 -24.94
C THR A 119 -2.80 -25.97 -24.23
N ASP A 120 -2.28 -25.03 -25.02
CA ASP A 120 -1.61 -23.83 -24.53
C ASP A 120 -2.55 -22.62 -24.63
N LEU A 121 -2.74 -21.93 -23.50
CA LEU A 121 -3.25 -20.57 -23.44
C LEU A 121 -2.05 -19.62 -23.46
N VAL A 122 -2.01 -18.72 -24.44
CA VAL A 122 -0.90 -17.79 -24.65
C VAL A 122 -1.43 -16.35 -24.55
N TYR A 123 -0.82 -15.56 -23.68
CA TYR A 123 -1.18 -14.18 -23.40
C TYR A 123 -0.07 -13.24 -23.85
N ASP A 124 -0.42 -12.25 -24.64
CA ASP A 124 0.49 -11.21 -25.12
C ASP A 124 0.91 -10.26 -23.98
N TYR A 125 2.22 -10.01 -23.87
CA TYR A 125 2.73 -9.02 -22.93
C TYR A 125 2.20 -7.61 -23.27
N GLY A 126 1.91 -6.83 -22.24
CA GLY A 126 1.32 -5.49 -22.34
C GLY A 126 -0.19 -5.57 -22.51
N ARG A 127 -0.68 -6.18 -23.60
CA ARG A 127 -2.11 -6.19 -23.93
C ARG A 127 -2.93 -7.13 -23.04
N GLU A 128 -2.41 -8.28 -22.64
CA GLU A 128 -3.18 -9.32 -21.94
C GLU A 128 -2.58 -9.68 -20.58
N TRP A 129 -1.25 -9.57 -20.46
CA TRP A 129 -0.55 -9.76 -19.20
C TRP A 129 0.63 -8.79 -19.02
N THR A 130 1.02 -8.54 -17.79
CA THR A 130 2.25 -7.82 -17.45
C THR A 130 3.00 -8.56 -16.36
N GLY A 131 4.33 -8.54 -16.42
CA GLY A 131 5.21 -9.13 -15.41
C GLY A 131 6.14 -8.10 -14.78
N VAL A 132 6.52 -8.34 -13.53
CA VAL A 132 7.56 -7.62 -12.80
C VAL A 132 8.32 -8.59 -11.90
N SER A 133 9.59 -8.29 -11.62
CA SER A 133 10.31 -8.92 -10.51
C SER A 133 10.81 -7.84 -9.56
N TYR A 134 10.75 -8.14 -8.28
CA TYR A 134 11.34 -7.30 -7.24
C TYR A 134 12.77 -7.72 -6.90
N ARG A 135 13.26 -8.81 -7.50
CA ARG A 135 14.60 -9.35 -7.27
C ARG A 135 15.63 -8.53 -8.04
N GLU A 136 16.74 -8.26 -7.39
CA GLU A 136 17.88 -7.52 -7.93
C GLU A 136 18.76 -8.45 -8.77
N GLU A 137 18.15 -9.12 -9.77
CA GLU A 137 18.79 -10.10 -10.63
C GLU A 137 18.69 -9.72 -12.10
N ALA A 138 19.75 -9.96 -12.87
CA ALA A 138 19.82 -9.61 -14.28
C ALA A 138 18.82 -10.39 -15.16
N GLN A 139 18.37 -11.55 -14.68
CA GLN A 139 17.42 -12.40 -15.39
C GLN A 139 16.49 -13.08 -14.40
N THR A 140 15.21 -13.12 -14.75
CA THR A 140 14.19 -13.89 -14.04
C THR A 140 13.57 -14.88 -15.01
N GLN A 141 13.34 -16.11 -14.55
CA GLN A 141 12.65 -17.14 -15.32
C GLN A 141 11.70 -17.91 -14.41
N LEU A 142 10.52 -18.22 -14.93
CA LEU A 142 9.53 -19.12 -14.34
C LEU A 142 9.17 -20.15 -15.41
N VAL A 143 9.31 -21.44 -15.08
CA VAL A 143 9.07 -22.54 -16.03
C VAL A 143 8.23 -23.60 -15.34
N ASN A 144 7.13 -24.02 -15.99
CA ASN A 144 6.28 -25.13 -15.56
C ASN A 144 5.94 -25.10 -14.06
N SER A 145 5.59 -23.92 -13.55
CA SER A 145 5.14 -23.75 -12.17
C SER A 145 3.64 -24.05 -12.12
N GLU A 146 3.26 -25.03 -11.30
CA GLU A 146 1.86 -25.39 -11.09
C GLU A 146 1.06 -24.18 -10.61
N MET A 147 -0.17 -24.03 -11.10
CA MET A 147 -1.02 -22.89 -10.78
C MET A 147 -2.06 -23.25 -9.72
N VAL A 148 -2.24 -22.37 -8.73
CA VAL A 148 -3.21 -22.56 -7.64
C VAL A 148 -4.00 -21.28 -7.43
N PHE A 149 -5.32 -21.38 -7.46
CA PHE A 149 -6.20 -20.25 -7.15
C PHE A 149 -6.36 -20.10 -5.64
N VAL A 150 -6.10 -18.90 -5.12
CA VAL A 150 -6.10 -18.60 -3.67
C VAL A 150 -7.09 -17.47 -3.33
N GLY A 151 -8.19 -17.34 -4.06
CA GLY A 151 -9.18 -16.31 -3.79
C GLY A 151 -8.57 -14.92 -3.83
N TYR A 152 -8.64 -14.17 -2.72
CA TYR A 152 -8.08 -12.82 -2.61
C TYR A 152 -6.63 -12.79 -2.11
N GLY A 153 -6.03 -13.96 -1.82
CA GLY A 153 -4.64 -14.08 -1.39
C GLY A 153 -4.37 -13.40 -0.05
N ILE A 154 -5.37 -13.44 0.85
CA ILE A 154 -5.32 -12.77 2.15
C ILE A 154 -5.04 -13.77 3.27
N ASN A 155 -4.09 -13.42 4.13
CA ASN A 155 -3.88 -14.03 5.44
C ASN A 155 -3.94 -12.91 6.49
N ALA A 156 -5.10 -12.77 7.12
CA ALA A 156 -5.42 -11.78 8.14
C ALA A 156 -5.97 -12.47 9.39
N PRO A 157 -5.11 -13.11 10.21
CA PRO A 157 -5.56 -13.85 11.39
C PRO A 157 -6.34 -12.99 12.40
N GLU A 158 -6.02 -11.70 12.50
CA GLU A 158 -6.73 -10.74 13.36
C GLU A 158 -8.16 -10.44 12.89
N ARG A 159 -8.48 -10.82 11.65
CA ARG A 159 -9.83 -10.78 11.06
C ARG A 159 -10.45 -12.17 10.90
N GLY A 160 -9.74 -13.21 11.35
CA GLY A 160 -10.18 -14.61 11.21
C GLY A 160 -10.25 -15.09 9.76
N TRP A 161 -9.39 -14.56 8.87
CA TRP A 161 -9.41 -14.86 7.44
C TRP A 161 -8.06 -15.42 6.96
N ASN A 162 -8.07 -16.53 6.22
CA ASN A 162 -6.87 -17.08 5.60
C ASN A 162 -7.20 -17.85 4.31
N ASP A 163 -6.96 -17.23 3.15
CA ASP A 163 -7.16 -17.84 1.84
C ASP A 163 -6.13 -18.93 1.50
N TYR A 164 -5.04 -19.03 2.27
CA TYR A 164 -4.01 -20.05 2.08
C TYR A 164 -4.21 -21.29 2.97
N GLU A 165 -5.22 -21.28 3.86
CA GLU A 165 -5.43 -22.36 4.81
C GLU A 165 -5.73 -23.69 4.09
N GLY A 166 -4.90 -24.71 4.36
CA GLY A 166 -5.04 -26.03 3.76
C GLY A 166 -4.59 -26.14 2.30
N ILE A 167 -3.98 -25.09 1.73
CA ILE A 167 -3.50 -25.05 0.34
C ILE A 167 -1.97 -25.08 0.31
N ASP A 168 -1.37 -26.04 -0.41
CA ASP A 168 0.06 -26.03 -0.66
C ASP A 168 0.39 -25.14 -1.87
N VAL A 169 1.01 -23.99 -1.60
CA VAL A 169 1.42 -23.03 -2.63
C VAL A 169 2.94 -23.00 -2.85
N LYS A 170 3.70 -23.84 -2.15
CA LYS A 170 5.16 -23.73 -2.12
C LYS A 170 5.75 -24.04 -3.50
N GLY A 171 6.49 -23.09 -4.06
CA GLY A 171 7.09 -23.20 -5.40
C GLY A 171 6.10 -23.10 -6.57
N LYS A 172 4.82 -22.81 -6.27
CA LYS A 172 3.73 -22.73 -7.25
C LYS A 172 3.45 -21.27 -7.63
N THR A 173 2.68 -21.09 -8.70
CA THR A 173 2.15 -19.79 -9.12
C THR A 173 0.76 -19.63 -8.52
N VAL A 174 0.59 -18.63 -7.64
CA VAL A 174 -0.74 -18.33 -7.09
C VAL A 174 -1.50 -17.36 -8.00
N VAL A 175 -2.77 -17.65 -8.23
CA VAL A 175 -3.71 -16.78 -8.96
C VAL A 175 -4.63 -16.11 -7.95
N ILE A 176 -4.70 -14.78 -8.01
CA ILE A 176 -5.26 -13.94 -6.95
C ILE A 176 -6.26 -12.95 -7.56
N LEU A 177 -7.41 -12.76 -6.93
CA LEU A 177 -8.36 -11.69 -7.27
C LEU A 177 -7.88 -10.35 -6.70
N VAL A 178 -8.07 -9.27 -7.46
CA VAL A 178 -7.82 -7.90 -6.97
C VAL A 178 -8.85 -7.50 -5.89
N ASN A 179 -8.45 -6.59 -4.98
CA ASN A 179 -9.27 -6.04 -3.89
C ASN A 179 -9.57 -7.05 -2.74
N ASP A 180 -10.51 -6.71 -1.87
CA ASP A 180 -10.94 -7.45 -0.68
C ASP A 180 -12.21 -8.28 -0.95
N PRO A 181 -12.48 -9.35 -0.18
CA PRO A 181 -13.63 -10.23 -0.40
C PRO A 181 -15.01 -9.57 -0.38
N ASP A 182 -15.17 -8.49 0.38
CA ASP A 182 -16.45 -7.81 0.59
C ASP A 182 -16.55 -6.47 -0.17
N TRP A 183 -15.69 -6.23 -1.18
CA TRP A 183 -15.62 -4.95 -1.90
C TRP A 183 -16.96 -4.51 -2.54
N GLU A 184 -17.87 -5.45 -2.85
CA GLU A 184 -19.21 -5.14 -3.40
C GLU A 184 -20.26 -4.79 -2.32
N SER A 185 -19.96 -5.02 -1.03
CA SER A 185 -20.91 -4.82 0.06
C SER A 185 -21.32 -3.35 0.16
N GLU A 186 -22.63 -3.09 0.23
CA GLU A 186 -23.17 -1.73 0.38
C GLU A 186 -22.90 -1.13 1.77
N GLY A 187 -22.71 -2.00 2.77
CA GLY A 187 -22.44 -1.62 4.15
C GLY A 187 -21.00 -1.92 4.58
N LEU A 188 -20.75 -1.75 5.88
CA LEU A 188 -19.50 -2.16 6.53
C LEU A 188 -19.62 -3.55 7.17
N ASP A 189 -20.67 -4.28 6.81
CA ASP A 189 -20.89 -5.65 7.26
C ASP A 189 -19.91 -6.56 6.52
N GLY A 190 -18.91 -7.06 7.25
CA GLY A 190 -17.87 -7.93 6.71
C GLY A 190 -16.52 -7.67 7.37
N PRO A 191 -15.54 -8.59 7.19
CA PRO A 191 -14.23 -8.45 7.79
C PRO A 191 -13.36 -7.37 7.13
N PHE A 192 -13.74 -6.80 5.98
CA PHE A 192 -12.90 -5.90 5.18
C PHE A 192 -13.51 -4.55 4.81
N ASN A 193 -14.50 -4.07 5.56
CA ASN A 193 -15.05 -2.71 5.46
C ASN A 193 -15.74 -2.39 4.11
N GLY A 194 -16.21 -3.40 3.39
CA GLY A 194 -17.04 -3.22 2.20
C GLY A 194 -16.27 -2.54 1.06
N LYS A 195 -16.88 -1.52 0.43
CA LYS A 195 -16.28 -0.80 -0.72
C LYS A 195 -14.92 -0.15 -0.46
N ALA A 196 -14.57 0.11 0.80
CA ALA A 196 -13.32 0.78 1.13
C ALA A 196 -12.16 -0.21 1.15
N MET A 197 -11.39 -0.27 0.06
CA MET A 197 -10.22 -1.15 -0.04
C MET A 197 -9.28 -0.97 1.16
N THR A 198 -8.98 -2.08 1.82
CA THR A 198 -8.07 -2.17 2.94
C THR A 198 -6.63 -2.36 2.46
N PHE A 199 -5.71 -2.53 3.41
CA PHE A 199 -4.34 -2.93 3.10
C PHE A 199 -4.28 -4.27 2.35
N TYR A 200 -5.20 -5.19 2.65
CA TYR A 200 -5.23 -6.54 2.11
C TYR A 200 -5.61 -6.59 0.62
N GLY A 201 -6.40 -5.63 0.15
CA GLY A 201 -6.79 -5.51 -1.24
C GLY A 201 -5.67 -5.00 -2.16
N ARG A 202 -4.58 -4.47 -1.60
CA ARG A 202 -3.46 -3.90 -2.38
C ARG A 202 -2.61 -5.00 -3.01
N TRP A 203 -2.21 -4.78 -4.26
CA TRP A 203 -1.35 -5.70 -5.00
C TRP A 203 0.00 -5.95 -4.32
N THR A 204 0.57 -4.92 -3.67
CA THR A 204 1.83 -5.06 -2.93
C THR A 204 1.70 -6.08 -1.81
N TYR A 205 0.61 -6.02 -1.03
CA TYR A 205 0.33 -7.01 -0.01
C TYR A 205 0.19 -8.41 -0.60
N LYS A 206 -0.57 -8.56 -1.69
CA LYS A 206 -0.80 -9.86 -2.34
C LYS A 206 0.50 -10.51 -2.80
N TYR A 207 1.42 -9.75 -3.38
CA TYR A 207 2.75 -10.24 -3.77
C TYR A 207 3.61 -10.63 -2.58
N GLU A 208 3.65 -9.78 -1.54
CA GLU A 208 4.42 -10.04 -0.34
C GLU A 208 3.89 -11.26 0.43
N GLU A 209 2.56 -11.39 0.56
CA GLU A 209 1.96 -12.53 1.25
C GLU A 209 2.18 -13.82 0.47
N ALA A 210 2.00 -13.83 -0.85
CA ALA A 210 2.33 -14.98 -1.68
C ALA A 210 3.79 -15.42 -1.47
N ALA A 211 4.72 -14.46 -1.40
CA ALA A 211 6.12 -14.75 -1.10
C ALA A 211 6.34 -15.30 0.31
N ARG A 212 5.66 -14.76 1.34
CA ARG A 212 5.69 -15.29 2.72
C ARG A 212 5.18 -16.73 2.80
N GLN A 213 4.19 -17.08 1.99
CA GLN A 213 3.65 -18.44 1.89
C GLN A 213 4.53 -19.38 1.04
N GLY A 214 5.58 -18.84 0.40
CA GLY A 214 6.56 -19.61 -0.37
C GLY A 214 6.16 -19.87 -1.83
N ALA A 215 5.22 -19.11 -2.38
CA ALA A 215 4.89 -19.16 -3.80
C ALA A 215 6.10 -18.75 -4.65
N ALA A 216 6.26 -19.40 -5.81
CA ALA A 216 7.26 -19.01 -6.81
C ALA A 216 6.82 -17.77 -7.60
N ALA A 217 5.51 -17.60 -7.81
CA ALA A 217 4.97 -16.46 -8.54
C ALA A 217 3.57 -16.08 -8.06
N ALA A 218 3.18 -14.84 -8.33
CA ALA A 218 1.83 -14.33 -8.04
C ALA A 218 1.26 -13.59 -9.25
N LEU A 219 0.10 -14.03 -9.73
CA LEU A 219 -0.63 -13.41 -10.83
C LEU A 219 -1.95 -12.87 -10.31
N ILE A 220 -2.17 -11.55 -10.44
CA ILE A 220 -3.41 -10.91 -10.06
C ILE A 220 -4.33 -10.84 -11.28
N VAL A 221 -5.58 -11.28 -11.14
CA VAL A 221 -6.61 -11.06 -12.15
C VAL A 221 -7.08 -9.61 -12.04
N HIS A 222 -6.81 -8.81 -13.08
CA HIS A 222 -7.27 -7.43 -13.17
C HIS A 222 -8.75 -7.39 -13.49
N ASP A 223 -9.51 -6.67 -12.67
CA ASP A 223 -10.88 -6.30 -12.95
C ASP A 223 -11.05 -4.81 -12.65
N THR A 224 -11.69 -4.07 -13.56
CA THR A 224 -11.66 -2.60 -13.58
C THR A 224 -12.34 -2.01 -12.34
N ASP A 225 -13.50 -2.55 -11.97
CA ASP A 225 -14.28 -2.03 -10.83
C ASP A 225 -13.53 -2.22 -9.49
N PRO A 226 -13.12 -3.45 -9.11
CA PRO A 226 -12.38 -3.65 -7.87
C PRO A 226 -10.95 -3.08 -7.91
N ALA A 227 -10.31 -2.93 -9.07
CA ALA A 227 -9.02 -2.23 -9.16
C ALA A 227 -9.16 -0.70 -9.05
N SER A 228 -10.34 -0.14 -9.36
CA SER A 228 -10.60 1.31 -9.48
C SER A 228 -9.83 2.02 -10.60
N TYR A 229 -9.26 1.27 -11.54
CA TYR A 229 -8.59 1.79 -12.73
C TYR A 229 -8.61 0.78 -13.88
N GLY A 230 -8.60 1.29 -15.12
CA GLY A 230 -8.52 0.47 -16.32
C GLY A 230 -7.15 -0.18 -16.51
N TRP A 231 -7.11 -1.17 -17.40
CA TRP A 231 -5.89 -1.95 -17.70
C TRP A 231 -4.69 -1.08 -18.12
N ASN A 232 -4.94 0.05 -18.80
CA ASN A 232 -3.89 0.97 -19.24
C ASN A 232 -2.99 1.44 -18.07
N VAL A 233 -3.51 1.49 -16.84
CA VAL A 233 -2.71 1.81 -15.65
C VAL A 233 -1.75 0.67 -15.32
N VAL A 234 -2.22 -0.58 -15.36
CA VAL A 234 -1.38 -1.77 -15.16
C VAL A 234 -0.30 -1.86 -16.25
N GLU A 235 -0.71 -1.76 -17.51
CA GLU A 235 0.18 -1.83 -18.68
C GLU A 235 1.31 -0.80 -18.61
N SER A 236 0.99 0.46 -18.29
CA SER A 236 1.98 1.54 -18.22
C SER A 236 2.84 1.53 -16.95
N SER A 237 2.35 0.96 -15.84
CA SER A 237 3.06 0.98 -14.55
C SER A 237 4.31 0.08 -14.53
N TRP A 238 4.32 -0.99 -15.33
CA TRP A 238 5.38 -2.02 -15.26
C TRP A 238 6.35 -1.99 -16.44
N GLY A 239 6.18 -1.08 -17.39
CA GLY A 239 7.02 -0.98 -18.60
C GLY A 239 8.26 -0.09 -18.47
N GLY A 240 8.38 0.68 -17.38
CA GLY A 240 9.46 1.65 -17.17
C GLY A 240 10.29 1.38 -15.91
N PRO A 241 11.33 2.20 -15.66
CA PRO A 241 12.18 2.07 -14.49
C PRO A 241 11.39 2.13 -13.18
N GLN A 242 11.74 1.26 -12.23
CA GLN A 242 11.14 1.19 -10.91
C GLN A 242 12.22 1.41 -9.85
N ALA A 243 12.05 2.39 -8.97
CA ALA A 243 12.96 2.64 -7.86
C ALA A 243 12.45 1.98 -6.58
N TYR A 244 13.28 1.13 -5.97
CA TYR A 244 13.00 0.47 -4.69
C TYR A 244 14.06 0.84 -3.67
N ALA A 245 13.71 0.83 -2.38
CA ALA A 245 14.73 0.87 -1.33
C ALA A 245 15.62 -0.38 -1.44
N ALA A 246 16.93 -0.19 -1.32
CA ALA A 246 17.89 -1.29 -1.29
C ALA A 246 17.57 -2.20 -0.10
N ARG A 247 17.43 -3.51 -0.35
CA ARG A 247 16.99 -4.46 0.68
C ARG A 247 18.12 -5.00 1.56
N GLY A 248 19.38 -4.80 1.16
CA GLY A 248 20.56 -5.25 1.89
C GLY A 248 20.71 -6.77 1.92
N ASP A 249 21.50 -7.28 2.88
CA ASP A 249 21.95 -8.69 2.92
C ASP A 249 20.87 -9.71 3.35
N ASN A 250 19.75 -9.26 3.94
CA ASN A 250 18.69 -10.13 4.44
C ASN A 250 17.32 -9.66 3.92
N PRO A 251 17.08 -9.74 2.60
CA PRO A 251 15.82 -9.30 2.03
C PRO A 251 14.66 -10.19 2.51
N PRO A 252 13.44 -9.64 2.65
CA PRO A 252 12.25 -10.45 2.88
C PRO A 252 12.06 -11.46 1.72
N PRO A 253 11.29 -12.55 1.94
CA PRO A 253 10.93 -13.47 0.87
C PRO A 253 10.35 -12.72 -0.33
N MET A 254 10.73 -13.16 -1.53
CA MET A 254 10.22 -12.62 -2.79
C MET A 254 9.82 -13.77 -3.70
N THR A 255 8.72 -13.59 -4.42
CA THR A 255 8.41 -14.38 -5.60
C THR A 255 9.47 -14.14 -6.68
N LEU A 256 9.62 -15.10 -7.59
CA LEU A 256 10.46 -14.96 -8.78
C LEU A 256 9.84 -13.92 -9.73
N VAL A 257 8.54 -14.09 -10.02
CA VAL A 257 7.76 -13.24 -10.93
C VAL A 257 6.45 -12.84 -10.24
N ASN A 258 6.09 -11.58 -10.37
CA ASN A 258 4.75 -11.07 -10.08
C ASN A 258 4.13 -10.58 -11.38
N GLY A 259 2.80 -10.54 -11.44
CA GLY A 259 2.14 -10.02 -12.62
C GLY A 259 0.66 -9.78 -12.46
N TRP A 260 0.09 -9.36 -13.56
CA TRP A 260 -1.34 -9.18 -13.75
C TRP A 260 -1.77 -9.82 -15.06
N VAL A 261 -3.00 -10.31 -15.10
CA VAL A 261 -3.67 -10.81 -16.31
C VAL A 261 -5.03 -10.13 -16.41
N GLN A 262 -5.43 -9.67 -17.60
CA GLN A 262 -6.76 -9.09 -17.80
C GLN A 262 -7.87 -10.13 -17.56
N LYS A 263 -8.91 -9.76 -16.79
CA LYS A 263 -10.08 -10.63 -16.56
C LYS A 263 -10.77 -11.11 -17.83
N ASP A 264 -10.83 -10.28 -18.87
CA ASP A 264 -11.54 -10.63 -20.11
C ASP A 264 -10.91 -11.82 -20.87
N VAL A 265 -9.65 -12.15 -20.56
CA VAL A 265 -8.93 -13.29 -21.15
C VAL A 265 -8.54 -14.35 -20.11
N ALA A 266 -8.73 -14.07 -18.81
CA ALA A 266 -8.34 -14.94 -17.70
C ALA A 266 -9.29 -16.12 -17.48
#